data_AF-A0A7C2XTY9-F1
#
_entry.id   AF-A0A7C2XTY9-F1
#
_cell.length_a   1.000
_cell.length_b   1.000
_cell.length_c   1.000
_cell.angle_alpha   90.00
_cell.angle_beta   90.00
_cell.angle_gamma   90.00
#
_symmetry.space_group_name_H-M   'P 1'
#
loop_
_entity.id
_entity.type
_entity.pdbx_description
1 polymer ?
#
loop_
_entity_poly.entity_id
_entity_poly.type
_entity_poly.pdbx_seq_one_letter_code
_entity_poly.pdbx_strand_id
1 'polypeptide(L)' 'GKIILVGFDATQEAVRAVKAGQMHAVVAQHPFEMGRRAVEAAIKVLRGEPIEKRIDTGTTLVTRENADEFLREGGTP' A
#
# COMPACT_ATOMS: atom_id res chain seq x y z
N GLY A 1 3.70 -3.89 29.74
CA GLY A 1 2.57 -3.46 28.88
C GLY A 1 2.54 -4.28 27.61
N LYS A 2 1.42 -4.27 26.87
CA LYS A 2 1.30 -4.95 25.57
C LYS A 2 1.95 -4.07 24.48
N ILE A 3 2.86 -4.61 23.68
CA ILE A 3 3.50 -3.89 22.57
C ILE A 3 2.65 -4.08 21.31
N ILE A 4 2.34 -2.98 20.62
CA ILE A 4 1.67 -2.99 19.31
C ILE A 4 2.75 -2.84 18.24
N LEU A 5 2.74 -3.73 17.24
CA LEU A 5 3.72 -3.75 16.14
C LEU A 5 2.99 -3.56 14.81
N VAL A 6 3.33 -2.49 14.10
CA VAL A 6 2.80 -2.14 12.77
C VAL A 6 3.95 -1.81 11.82
N GLY A 7 3.89 -2.33 10.60
CA GLY A 7 4.90 -2.09 9.55
C GLY A 7 4.33 -1.44 8.28
N PHE A 8 5.16 -1.34 7.24
CA PHE A 8 4.82 -0.80 5.92
C PHE A 8 5.20 -1.78 4.79
N ASP A 9 4.82 -1.44 3.56
CA ASP A 9 5.07 -2.10 2.28
C ASP A 9 4.35 -3.44 2.04
N ALA A 10 3.84 -4.08 3.09
CA ALA A 10 3.02 -5.29 3.02
C ALA A 10 3.62 -6.40 2.13
N THR A 11 4.92 -6.65 2.28
CA THR A 11 5.55 -7.84 1.71
C THR A 11 4.79 -9.09 2.14
N GLN A 12 4.83 -10.16 1.35
CA GLN A 12 4.12 -11.38 1.69
C GLN A 12 4.55 -11.92 3.07
N GLU A 13 5.82 -11.75 3.45
CA GLU A 13 6.36 -12.08 4.76
C GLU A 13 5.69 -11.26 5.88
N ALA A 14 5.56 -9.94 5.69
CA ALA A 14 4.92 -9.06 6.67
C ALA A 14 3.42 -9.41 6.83
N VAL A 15 2.73 -9.70 5.72
CA VAL A 15 1.31 -10.11 5.77
C VAL A 15 1.15 -11.49 6.44
N ARG A 16 2.06 -12.43 6.17
CA ARG A 16 2.12 -13.72 6.89
C ARG A 16 2.38 -13.53 8.39
N ALA A 17 3.23 -12.58 8.78
CA ALA A 17 3.48 -12.24 10.19
C ALA A 17 2.25 -11.63 10.88
N VAL A 18 1.47 -10.80 10.16
CA VAL A 18 0.17 -10.29 10.63
C VAL A 18 -0.82 -11.44 10.83
N LYS A 19 -0.94 -12.33 9.84
CA LYS A 19 -1.80 -13.53 9.94
C LYS A 19 -1.41 -14.40 11.15
N ALA A 20 -0.11 -14.65 11.33
CA ALA A 20 0.44 -15.41 12.47
C ALA A 20 0.27 -14.70 13.83
N GLY A 21 -0.11 -13.43 13.86
CA GLY A 21 -0.24 -12.64 15.10
C GLY A 21 1.09 -12.15 15.69
N GLN A 22 2.17 -12.23 14.92
CA GLN A 22 3.47 -11.66 15.28
C GLN A 22 3.48 -10.15 15.08
N MET A 23 2.67 -9.65 14.13
CA MET A 23 2.39 -8.24 13.88
C MET A 23 0.90 -7.96 14.03
N HIS A 24 0.55 -6.73 14.41
CA HIS A 24 -0.85 -6.31 14.52
C HIS A 24 -1.40 -5.84 13.18
N ALA A 25 -0.58 -5.16 12.37
CA ALA A 25 -0.95 -4.71 11.03
C ALA A 25 0.28 -4.40 10.17
N VAL A 26 0.07 -4.28 8.86
CA VAL A 26 1.04 -3.73 7.91
C VAL A 26 0.31 -2.84 6.90
N VAL A 27 0.86 -1.66 6.59
CA VAL A 27 0.27 -0.75 5.59
C VAL A 27 0.82 -1.11 4.22
N ALA A 28 -0.05 -1.57 3.32
CA ALA A 28 0.26 -1.79 1.91
C ALA A 28 0.21 -0.46 1.15
N GLN A 29 1.29 -0.16 0.43
CA GLN A 29 1.34 0.94 -0.52
C GLN A 29 0.95 0.46 -1.91
N HIS A 30 0.62 1.39 -2.82
CA HIS A 30 0.17 1.07 -4.18
C HIS A 30 1.25 1.49 -5.21
N PRO A 31 2.40 0.79 -5.29
CA PRO A 31 3.54 1.22 -6.12
C PRO A 31 3.22 1.29 -7.62
N PHE A 32 2.35 0.43 -8.11
CA PHE A 32 1.88 0.50 -9.49
C PHE A 32 1.14 1.82 -9.77
N GLU A 33 0.21 2.20 -8.89
CA GLU A 33 -0.52 3.47 -8.99
C GLU A 33 0.40 4.68 -8.82
N MET A 34 1.40 4.60 -7.94
CA MET A 34 2.44 5.62 -7.83
C MET A 34 3.16 5.85 -9.17
N GLY A 35 3.61 4.76 -9.82
CA GLY A 35 4.26 4.84 -11.12
C GLY A 35 3.35 5.37 -12.23
N ARG A 36 2.13 4.83 -12.34
CA ARG A 36 1.14 5.23 -13.35
C ARG A 36 0.81 6.72 -13.23
N ARG A 37 0.43 7.17 -12.02
CA ARG A 37 0.03 8.56 -11.79
C ARG A 37 1.19 9.54 -11.93
N ALA A 38 2.42 9.12 -11.62
CA ALA A 38 3.60 9.95 -11.87
C ALA A 38 3.79 10.23 -13.37
N VAL A 39 3.66 9.20 -14.21
CA VAL A 39 3.78 9.37 -15.68
C VAL A 39 2.61 10.21 -16.22
N GLU A 40 1.38 9.95 -15.76
CA GLU A 40 0.21 10.76 -16.15
C GLU A 40 0.38 12.24 -15.78
N ALA A 41 0.85 12.53 -14.56
CA ALA A 41 1.12 13.89 -14.11
C ALA A 41 2.21 14.57 -14.96
N ALA A 42 3.29 13.85 -15.31
CA ALA A 42 4.33 14.38 -16.18
C ALA A 42 3.77 14.76 -17.57
N ILE A 43 2.91 13.92 -18.16
CA ILE A 43 2.25 14.22 -19.43
C ILE A 43 1.36 15.46 -19.32
N LYS A 44 0.58 15.59 -18.24
CA LYS A 44 -0.26 16.78 -17.99
C LYS A 44 0.58 18.06 -17.92
N VAL A 45 1.69 18.03 -17.19
CA VAL A 45 2.62 19.16 -17.10
C VAL A 45 3.17 19.55 -18.47
N LEU A 46 3.56 18.59 -19.31
CA LEU A 46 4.04 18.85 -20.67
C LEU A 46 2.96 19.48 -21.58
N ARG A 47 1.67 19.28 -21.27
CA ARG A 47 0.52 19.88 -21.96
C ARG A 47 0.10 21.22 -21.38
N GLY A 48 0.76 21.71 -20.32
CA GLY A 48 0.36 22.92 -19.62
C GLY A 48 -0.91 22.76 -18.77
N GLU A 49 -1.33 21.52 -18.50
CA GLU A 49 -2.47 21.23 -17.64
C GLU A 49 -2.09 21.37 -16.16
N PRO A 50 -2.99 21.87 -15.29
CA PRO A 50 -2.73 21.92 -13.86
C PRO A 50 -2.68 20.51 -13.25
N ILE A 51 -1.84 20.35 -12.22
CA ILE A 51 -1.76 19.14 -11.41
C ILE A 51 -1.85 19.49 -9.93
N GLU A 52 -2.29 18.51 -9.13
CA GLU A 52 -2.21 18.61 -7.67
C GLU A 52 -0.74 18.55 -7.22
N LYS A 53 -0.40 19.33 -6.19
CA LYS A 53 0.95 19.31 -5.59
C LYS A 53 1.27 17.98 -4.89
N ARG A 54 0.24 17.27 -4.44
CA ARG A 54 0.34 15.96 -3.79
C ARG A 54 -0.75 15.07 -4.35
N ILE A 55 -0.36 14.00 -5.03
CA ILE A 55 -1.28 13.00 -5.59
C ILE A 55 -1.30 11.82 -4.61
N ASP A 56 -2.43 11.62 -3.93
CA ASP A 56 -2.62 10.44 -3.07
C ASP A 56 -2.92 9.21 -3.92
N THR A 57 -2.12 8.16 -3.77
CA THR A 57 -2.23 6.90 -4.52
C THR A 57 -3.00 5.83 -3.75
N GLY A 58 -3.41 6.16 -2.51
CA GLY A 58 -4.09 5.24 -1.62
C GLY A 58 -3.12 4.31 -0.90
N THR A 59 -3.65 3.70 0.15
CA THR A 59 -3.00 2.63 0.91
C THR A 59 -4.06 1.70 1.45
N THR A 60 -3.68 0.45 1.70
CA THR A 60 -4.55 -0.54 2.34
C THR A 60 -3.94 -0.96 3.67
N LEU A 61 -4.71 -0.84 4.75
CA LEU A 61 -4.29 -1.41 6.04
C LEU A 61 -4.56 -2.90 6.01
N VAL A 62 -3.51 -3.71 6.11
CA VAL A 62 -3.61 -5.16 6.21
C VAL A 62 -3.56 -5.56 7.68
N THR A 63 -4.61 -6.22 8.12
CA THR A 63 -4.78 -6.75 9.47
C THR A 63 -5.10 -8.25 9.38
N ARG A 64 -5.32 -8.92 10.51
CA ARG A 64 -5.66 -10.35 10.49
C ARG A 64 -6.97 -10.61 9.73
N GLU A 65 -7.88 -9.64 9.74
CA GLU A 65 -9.20 -9.73 9.12
C GLU A 65 -9.15 -9.84 7.59
N ASN A 66 -8.16 -9.23 6.92
CA ASN A 66 -8.04 -9.22 5.45
C ASN A 66 -6.72 -9.83 4.92
N ALA A 67 -5.82 -10.30 5.78
CA ALA A 67 -4.54 -10.87 5.35
C ALA A 67 -4.68 -12.05 4.38
N ASP A 68 -5.70 -12.89 4.54
CA ASP A 68 -5.93 -14.04 3.65
C ASP A 68 -6.44 -13.63 2.27
N GLU A 69 -7.25 -12.59 2.20
CA GLU A 69 -7.69 -12.00 0.93
C GLU A 69 -6.51 -11.34 0.21
N PHE A 70 -5.76 -10.51 0.93
CA PHE A 70 -4.60 -9.81 0.39
C PHE A 70 -3.52 -10.77 -0.18
N LEU A 71 -3.29 -11.91 0.48
CA LEU A 71 -2.35 -12.93 -0.02
C LEU A 71 -2.87 -13.65 -1.28
N ARG A 72 -4.18 -13.88 -1.42
CA ARG A 72 -4.77 -14.52 -2.61
C ARG A 72 -4.70 -13.61 -3.84
N GLU A 73 -4.79 -12.30 -3.64
CA GLU A 73 -4.71 -11.28 -4.69
C GLU A 73 -3.25 -10.96 -5.11
N GLY A 74 -2.29 -11.73 -4.59
CA GLY A 74 -0.88 -11.60 -4.95
C GLY A 74 -0.13 -10.51 -4.19
N GLY A 75 -0.74 -9.93 -3.14
CA GLY A 75 -0.16 -8.83 -2.38
C GLY A 75 -0.20 -7.49 -3.12
N THR A 76 -1.03 -7.40 -4.14
CA THR A 76 -1.30 -6.18 -4.90
C THR A 76 -2.70 -5.70 -4.54
N PRO A 77 -2.85 -4.53 -3.91
CA PRO A 77 -4.13 -3.84 -3.87
C PRO A 77 -4.54 -3.32 -5.26
#